data_AF-A0A1U7NJK5-F1
#
_entry.id   AF-A0A1U7NJK5-F1
#
_cell.length_a   1.000
_cell.length_b   1.000
_cell.length_c   1.000
_cell.angle_alpha   90.00
_cell.angle_beta   90.00
_cell.angle_gamma   90.00
#
_symmetry.space_group_name_H-M   'P 1'
#
loop_
_entity.id
_entity.type
_entity.pdbx_description
1 polymer ?
#
loop_
_entity_poly.entity_id
_entity_poly.type
_entity_poly.pdbx_seq_one_letter_code
_entity_poly.pdbx_strand_id
1 'polypeptide(L)'
;MFDYSRFYRIYTQHLRKYYEVSQQNLAKAIQIPNSSLSKIEAGKQEMDEKTFKKVIVFFEKIDEDFRFSFDPDLVEEVESWNRKSVHAFLMMTYESMAYEIKPILDNSKYLHSFAYFHIRLLQGLYDNFLDIDCMEQIKELIDSIIFKIIII
;
A
#
# COMPACT_ATOMS: atom_id res chain seq x y z
N MET A 1 -4.65 -4.09 14.97
CA MET A 1 -5.88 -4.33 14.16
C MET A 1 -5.84 -3.37 12.99
N PHE A 2 -5.94 -3.88 11.76
CA PHE A 2 -5.77 -3.10 10.53
C PHE A 2 -6.80 -1.96 10.39
N ASP A 3 -6.33 -0.74 10.12
CA ASP A 3 -7.16 0.46 9.95
C ASP A 3 -7.55 0.65 8.47
N TYR A 4 -8.69 0.07 8.10
CA TYR A 4 -9.21 0.10 6.74
C TYR A 4 -9.51 1.52 6.24
N SER A 5 -10.11 2.38 7.06
CA SER A 5 -10.51 3.72 6.60
C SER A 5 -9.29 4.56 6.22
N ARG A 6 -8.25 4.46 7.05
CA ARG A 6 -6.96 5.07 6.75
C ARG A 6 -6.31 4.48 5.51
N PHE A 7 -6.31 3.15 5.36
CA PHE A 7 -5.81 2.50 4.15
C PHE A 7 -6.51 3.02 2.90
N TYR A 8 -7.86 3.05 2.89
CA TYR A 8 -8.66 3.50 1.75
C TYR A 8 -8.26 4.90 1.30
N ARG A 9 -8.09 5.83 2.24
CA ARG A 9 -7.62 7.19 1.98
C ARG A 9 -6.25 7.21 1.30
N ILE A 10 -5.25 6.60 1.95
CA ILE A 10 -3.85 6.68 1.50
C ILE A 10 -3.69 5.98 0.16
N TYR A 11 -4.32 4.81 -0.01
CA TYR A 11 -4.26 4.05 -1.25
C TYR A 11 -4.97 4.77 -2.40
N THR A 12 -6.14 5.37 -2.16
CA THR A 12 -6.83 6.20 -3.15
C THR A 12 -5.94 7.36 -3.61
N GLN A 13 -5.30 8.06 -2.67
CA GLN A 13 -4.39 9.16 -2.99
C GLN A 13 -3.16 8.69 -3.78
N HIS A 14 -2.64 7.51 -3.44
CA HIS A 14 -1.53 6.88 -4.16
C HIS A 14 -1.92 6.58 -5.61
N LEU A 15 -3.01 5.83 -5.84
CA LEU A 15 -3.48 5.51 -7.19
C LEU A 15 -3.75 6.78 -8.01
N ARG A 16 -4.39 7.79 -7.40
CA ARG A 16 -4.66 9.06 -8.07
C ARG A 16 -3.37 9.73 -8.56
N LYS A 17 -2.33 9.76 -7.74
CA LYS A 17 -1.03 10.33 -8.14
C LYS A 17 -0.34 9.47 -9.20
N TYR A 18 -0.35 8.15 -9.03
CA TYR A 18 0.28 7.21 -9.94
C TYR A 18 -0.29 7.28 -11.37
N TYR A 19 -1.62 7.29 -11.51
CA TYR A 19 -2.30 7.42 -12.79
C TYR A 19 -2.53 8.89 -13.22
N GLU A 20 -1.91 9.86 -12.52
CA GLU A 20 -2.02 11.30 -12.79
C GLU A 20 -3.47 11.83 -12.90
N VAL A 21 -4.39 11.24 -12.14
CA VAL A 21 -5.80 11.62 -12.14
C VAL A 21 -6.00 12.86 -11.27
N SER A 22 -6.74 13.86 -11.78
CA SER A 22 -7.08 15.03 -10.98
C SER A 22 -8.12 14.68 -9.91
N GLN A 23 -8.07 15.36 -8.76
CA GLN A 23 -9.06 15.15 -7.68
C GLN A 23 -10.49 15.39 -8.17
N GLN A 24 -10.69 16.42 -9.01
CA GLN A 24 -11.98 16.73 -9.60
C GLN A 24 -12.51 15.60 -10.49
N ASN A 25 -11.65 15.00 -11.31
CA ASN A 25 -12.02 13.91 -12.21
C ASN A 25 -12.41 12.65 -11.41
N LEU A 26 -11.60 12.28 -10.41
CA LEU A 26 -11.90 11.13 -9.56
C LEU A 26 -13.19 11.34 -8.79
N ALA A 27 -13.38 12.50 -8.14
CA ALA A 27 -14.58 12.82 -7.37
C ALA A 27 -15.86 12.71 -8.23
N LYS A 28 -15.81 13.23 -9.46
CA LYS A 28 -16.91 13.12 -10.43
C LYS A 28 -17.18 11.66 -10.79
N ALA A 29 -16.15 10.86 -11.04
CA ALA A 29 -16.29 9.46 -11.44
C ALA A 29 -16.90 8.59 -10.32
N ILE A 30 -16.47 8.80 -9.07
CA ILE A 30 -16.99 8.04 -7.91
C ILE A 30 -18.26 8.67 -7.31
N GLN A 31 -18.75 9.75 -7.92
CA GLN A 31 -19.98 10.46 -7.57
C GLN A 31 -20.01 10.99 -6.13
N ILE A 32 -18.91 11.64 -5.72
CA ILE A 32 -18.86 12.39 -4.46
C ILE A 32 -18.49 13.85 -4.72
N PRO A 33 -18.84 14.79 -3.83
CA PRO A 33 -18.38 16.17 -3.95
C PRO A 33 -16.84 16.24 -3.96
N ASN A 34 -16.26 17.09 -4.81
CA ASN A 34 -14.81 17.31 -4.82
C ASN A 34 -14.27 17.74 -3.44
N SER A 35 -15.06 18.53 -2.71
CA SER A 35 -14.76 18.94 -1.34
C SER A 35 -14.71 17.75 -0.36
N SER A 36 -15.54 16.72 -0.57
CA SER A 36 -15.49 15.48 0.23
C SER A 36 -14.22 14.70 -0.08
N LEU A 37 -13.86 14.52 -1.35
CA LEU A 37 -12.60 13.84 -1.70
C LEU A 37 -11.38 14.60 -1.14
N SER A 38 -11.39 15.93 -1.20
CA SER A 38 -10.37 16.79 -0.61
C SER A 38 -10.23 16.60 0.90
N LYS A 39 -11.36 16.57 1.63
CA LYS A 39 -11.35 16.31 3.08
C LYS A 39 -10.86 14.90 3.39
N ILE A 40 -11.24 13.91 2.58
CA ILE A 40 -10.75 12.53 2.71
C ILE A 40 -9.24 12.50 2.56
N GLU A 41 -8.69 13.00 1.45
CA GLU A 41 -7.23 13.01 1.24
C GLU A 41 -6.46 13.80 2.32
N ALA A 42 -7.06 14.87 2.86
CA ALA A 42 -6.50 15.64 3.97
C ALA A 42 -6.65 14.98 5.35
N GLY A 43 -7.31 13.81 5.44
CA GLY A 43 -7.56 13.10 6.69
C GLY A 43 -8.57 13.77 7.62
N LYS A 44 -9.40 14.66 7.09
CA LYS A 44 -10.47 15.37 7.83
C LYS A 44 -11.83 14.69 7.72
N GLN A 45 -11.93 13.65 6.91
CA GLN A 45 -13.13 12.85 6.72
C GLN A 45 -12.71 11.40 6.44
N GLU A 46 -13.36 10.44 7.08
CA GLU A 46 -13.14 9.02 6.83
C GLU A 46 -13.76 8.58 5.49
N MET A 47 -13.14 7.59 4.85
CA MET A 47 -13.66 6.98 3.62
C MET A 47 -14.30 5.64 3.98
N ASP A 48 -15.54 5.43 3.56
CA ASP A 48 -16.19 4.12 3.70
C ASP A 48 -15.77 3.14 2.61
N GLU A 49 -15.94 1.84 2.88
CA GLU A 49 -15.60 0.76 1.94
C GLU A 49 -16.37 0.89 0.62
N LYS A 50 -17.62 1.36 0.65
CA LYS A 50 -18.43 1.52 -0.56
C LYS A 50 -17.82 2.55 -1.51
N THR A 51 -17.34 3.66 -0.97
CA THR A 51 -16.65 4.72 -1.71
C THR A 51 -15.32 4.21 -2.22
N PHE A 52 -14.56 3.49 -1.39
CA PHE A 52 -13.31 2.87 -1.83
C PHE A 52 -13.52 1.88 -2.99
N LYS A 53 -14.53 1.02 -2.94
CA LYS A 53 -14.88 0.11 -4.05
C LYS A 53 -15.16 0.86 -5.35
N LYS A 54 -15.81 2.04 -5.30
CA LYS A 54 -16.00 2.87 -6.50
C LYS A 54 -14.67 3.40 -7.05
N VAL A 55 -13.72 3.76 -6.18
CA VAL A 55 -12.36 4.16 -6.59
C VAL A 55 -11.66 3.01 -7.32
N ILE A 56 -11.70 1.80 -6.75
CA ILE A 56 -11.11 0.60 -7.35
C ILE A 56 -11.72 0.32 -8.73
N VAL A 57 -13.06 0.28 -8.83
CA VAL A 57 -13.77 0.08 -10.10
C VAL A 57 -13.42 1.15 -11.14
N PHE A 58 -13.11 2.39 -10.72
CA PHE A 58 -12.66 3.42 -11.62
C PHE A 58 -11.27 3.11 -12.20
N PHE A 59 -10.31 2.68 -11.37
CA PHE A 59 -8.97 2.33 -11.84
C PHE A 59 -8.92 1.02 -12.63
N GLU A 60 -9.75 0.02 -12.30
CA GLU A 60 -9.91 -1.20 -13.11
C GLU A 60 -10.42 -0.94 -14.54
N LYS A 61 -11.06 0.22 -14.77
CA LYS A 61 -11.48 0.65 -16.12
C LYS A 61 -10.41 1.41 -16.88
N ILE A 62 -9.44 1.98 -16.18
CA ILE A 62 -8.31 2.70 -16.77
C ILE A 62 -7.21 1.71 -17.15
N ASP A 63 -7.01 0.70 -16.32
CA ASP A 63 -5.97 -0.30 -16.43
C ASP A 63 -6.60 -1.69 -16.39
N GLU A 64 -6.59 -2.38 -17.53
CA GLU A 64 -7.22 -3.69 -17.69
C GLU A 64 -6.51 -4.78 -16.87
N ASP A 65 -5.23 -4.58 -16.55
CA ASP A 65 -4.40 -5.51 -15.77
C ASP A 65 -4.48 -5.22 -14.26
N PHE A 66 -4.93 -4.02 -13.87
CA PHE A 66 -5.15 -3.67 -12.47
C PHE A 66 -6.32 -4.47 -11.88
N ARG A 67 -6.07 -5.25 -10.83
CA ARG A 67 -7.09 -5.96 -10.05
C ARG A 67 -6.79 -5.87 -8.57
N PHE A 68 -7.72 -5.35 -7.78
CA PHE A 68 -7.52 -5.23 -6.34
C PHE A 68 -8.05 -6.45 -5.60
N SER A 69 -7.19 -7.08 -4.80
CA SER A 69 -7.57 -8.13 -3.86
C SER A 69 -8.08 -7.53 -2.55
N PHE A 70 -9.34 -7.83 -2.20
CA PHE A 70 -9.97 -7.47 -0.93
C PHE A 70 -9.72 -8.51 0.17
N ASP A 71 -8.77 -9.43 -0.03
CA ASP A 71 -8.41 -10.45 0.96
C ASP A 71 -7.64 -9.81 2.14
N PRO A 72 -8.22 -9.80 3.35
CA PRO A 72 -7.58 -9.21 4.52
C PRO A 72 -6.42 -10.07 5.07
N ASP A 73 -6.42 -11.38 4.79
CA ASP A 73 -5.43 -12.32 5.35
C ASP A 73 -4.03 -12.05 4.79
N LEU A 74 -3.95 -11.43 3.60
CA LEU A 74 -2.70 -10.99 2.99
C LEU A 74 -1.95 -9.97 3.85
N VAL A 75 -2.65 -9.18 4.66
CA VAL A 75 -2.01 -8.21 5.56
C VAL A 75 -1.18 -8.94 6.60
N GLU A 76 -1.79 -9.88 7.32
CA GLU A 76 -1.12 -10.64 8.38
C GLU A 76 0.02 -11.50 7.82
N GLU A 77 -0.18 -12.07 6.62
CA GLU A 77 0.84 -12.83 5.91
C GLU A 77 2.10 -11.99 5.66
N VAL A 78 1.95 -10.80 5.07
CA VAL A 78 3.09 -9.93 4.74
C VAL A 78 3.67 -9.26 5.98
N GLU A 79 2.85 -8.94 6.98
CA GLU A 79 3.34 -8.44 8.26
C GLU A 79 4.25 -9.47 8.96
N SER A 80 3.91 -10.76 8.88
CA SER A 80 4.78 -11.85 9.36
C SER A 80 6.13 -11.86 8.65
N TRP A 81 6.15 -11.67 7.33
CA TRP A 81 7.39 -11.54 6.55
C TRP A 81 8.20 -10.32 6.94
N ASN A 82 7.58 -9.16 7.14
CA ASN A 82 8.26 -7.96 7.63
C ASN A 82 8.93 -8.22 8.99
N ARG A 83 8.23 -8.84 9.94
CA ARG A 83 8.81 -9.19 11.26
C ARG A 83 9.99 -10.15 11.14
N LYS A 84 9.86 -11.20 10.32
CA LYS A 84 10.97 -12.16 10.06
C LYS A 84 12.18 -11.46 9.43
N SER A 85 11.93 -10.54 8.52
CA SER A 85 12.98 -9.78 7.81
C SER A 85 13.74 -8.87 8.77
N VAL A 86 13.04 -8.11 9.61
CA VAL A 86 13.66 -7.28 10.65
C VAL A 86 14.47 -8.15 11.63
N HIS A 87 13.94 -9.30 12.04
CA HIS A 87 14.69 -10.23 12.89
C HIS A 87 15.96 -10.75 12.20
N ALA A 88 15.87 -11.16 10.93
CA ALA A 88 17.02 -11.62 10.16
C ALA A 88 18.10 -10.53 9.99
N PHE A 89 17.68 -9.28 9.82
CA PHE A 89 18.59 -8.13 9.79
C PHE A 89 19.36 -8.00 11.12
N LEU A 90 18.65 -7.99 12.25
CA LEU A 90 19.25 -7.87 13.59
C LEU A 90 20.20 -9.03 13.92
N MET A 91 19.89 -10.23 13.42
CA MET A 91 20.70 -11.42 13.63
C MET A 91 21.81 -11.60 12.58
N MET A 92 21.93 -10.67 11.63
CA MET A 92 22.90 -10.74 10.52
C MET A 92 22.74 -12.00 9.65
N THR A 93 21.51 -12.51 9.51
CA THR A 93 21.14 -13.67 8.67
C THR A 93 20.26 -13.25 7.50
N TYR A 94 20.39 -12.01 7.04
CA TYR A 94 19.50 -11.43 6.03
C TYR A 94 19.79 -11.95 4.61
N GLU A 95 20.99 -12.45 4.33
CA GLU A 95 21.35 -13.05 3.04
C GLU A 95 20.44 -14.24 2.69
N SER A 96 20.19 -15.16 3.63
CA SER A 96 19.27 -16.28 3.42
C SER A 96 17.82 -15.81 3.30
N MET A 97 17.46 -14.78 4.06
CA MET A 97 16.11 -14.21 4.05
C MET A 97 15.77 -13.57 2.69
N ALA A 98 16.74 -12.95 2.01
CA ALA A 98 16.52 -12.36 0.69
C ALA A 98 16.00 -13.39 -0.33
N TYR A 99 16.51 -14.62 -0.32
CA TYR A 99 16.03 -15.70 -1.19
C TYR A 99 14.57 -16.10 -0.90
N GLU A 100 14.16 -16.06 0.38
CA GLU A 100 12.79 -16.39 0.79
C GLU A 100 11.79 -15.27 0.48
N ILE A 101 12.21 -14.01 0.54
CA ILE A 101 11.36 -12.85 0.26
C ILE A 101 11.08 -12.71 -1.24
N LYS A 102 12.05 -13.01 -2.11
CA LYS A 102 11.94 -12.73 -3.55
C LYS A 102 10.66 -13.32 -4.21
N PRO A 103 10.28 -14.59 -3.96
CA PRO A 103 9.02 -15.14 -4.50
C PRO A 103 7.76 -14.43 -3.99
N ILE A 104 7.80 -13.85 -2.80
CA ILE A 104 6.68 -13.07 -2.23
C ILE A 104 6.55 -11.74 -2.97
N LEU A 105 7.67 -11.05 -3.20
CA LEU A 105 7.70 -9.78 -3.93
C LEU A 105 7.29 -9.92 -5.40
N ASP A 106 7.64 -11.04 -6.04
CA ASP A 106 7.29 -11.32 -7.44
C ASP A 106 5.83 -11.76 -7.62
N ASN A 107 5.11 -12.04 -6.54
CA ASN A 107 3.74 -12.51 -6.62
C ASN A 107 2.76 -11.34 -6.78
N SER A 108 2.12 -11.28 -7.95
CA SER A 108 1.16 -10.22 -8.29
C SER A 108 -0.04 -10.14 -7.35
N LYS A 109 -0.36 -11.18 -6.57
CA LYS A 109 -1.49 -11.17 -5.63
C LYS A 109 -1.40 -10.06 -4.57
N TYR A 110 -0.19 -9.59 -4.26
CA TYR A 110 0.02 -8.53 -3.28
C TYR A 110 0.19 -7.13 -3.87
N LEU A 111 0.36 -7.02 -5.20
CA LEU A 111 0.64 -5.76 -5.89
C LEU A 111 -0.48 -4.73 -5.71
N HIS A 112 -1.72 -5.21 -5.69
CA HIS A 112 -2.91 -4.39 -5.45
C HIS A 112 -3.79 -5.09 -4.43
N SER A 113 -3.50 -4.92 -3.15
CA SER A 113 -4.29 -5.51 -2.06
C SER A 113 -4.17 -4.67 -0.80
N PHE A 114 -4.87 -5.08 0.27
CA PHE A 114 -4.68 -4.49 1.59
C PHE A 114 -3.25 -4.59 2.11
N ALA A 115 -2.49 -5.57 1.63
CA ALA A 115 -1.09 -5.75 1.99
C ALA A 115 -0.13 -4.82 1.23
N TYR A 116 -0.62 -4.01 0.27
CA TYR A 116 0.24 -3.21 -0.62
C TYR A 116 1.36 -2.47 0.11
N PHE A 117 1.02 -1.69 1.15
CA PHE A 117 2.02 -0.93 1.89
C PHE A 117 2.96 -1.80 2.73
N HIS A 118 2.50 -2.95 3.21
CA HIS A 118 3.34 -3.94 3.88
C HIS A 118 4.34 -4.57 2.91
N ILE A 119 3.93 -4.81 1.65
CA ILE A 119 4.84 -5.28 0.60
C ILE A 119 5.84 -4.22 0.21
N ARG A 120 5.44 -2.94 0.12
CA ARG A 120 6.40 -1.87 -0.15
C ARG A 120 7.45 -1.75 0.94
N LEU A 121 7.09 -1.98 2.21
CA LEU A 121 8.08 -2.08 3.28
C LEU A 121 8.98 -3.31 3.11
N LEU A 122 8.40 -4.48 2.81
CA LEU A 122 9.16 -5.71 2.61
C LEU A 122 10.16 -5.58 1.47
N GLN A 123 9.76 -4.91 0.37
CA GLN A 123 10.64 -4.56 -0.74
C GLN A 123 11.79 -3.67 -0.26
N GLY A 124 11.52 -2.63 0.54
CA GLY A 124 12.57 -1.78 1.09
C GLY A 124 13.57 -2.53 1.97
N LEU A 125 13.09 -3.51 2.76
CA LEU A 125 13.97 -4.41 3.54
C LEU A 125 14.81 -5.30 2.63
N TYR A 126 14.19 -5.89 1.59
CA TYR A 126 14.89 -6.71 0.60
C TYR A 126 15.97 -5.91 -0.14
N ASP A 127 15.65 -4.71 -0.60
CA ASP A 127 16.59 -3.82 -1.28
C ASP A 127 17.75 -3.45 -0.34
N ASN A 128 17.45 -3.17 0.94
CA ASN A 128 18.49 -2.93 1.94
C ASN A 128 19.40 -4.15 2.16
N PHE A 129 18.88 -5.39 2.13
CA PHE A 129 19.68 -6.61 2.25
C PHE A 129 20.62 -6.83 1.06
N LEU A 130 20.31 -6.23 -0.09
CA LEU A 130 21.10 -6.31 -1.31
C LEU A 130 21.98 -5.08 -1.55
N ASP A 131 22.11 -4.19 -0.56
CA ASP A 131 22.83 -2.92 -0.66
C ASP A 131 22.31 -2.02 -1.82
N ILE A 132 21.02 -2.11 -2.12
CA ILE A 132 20.33 -1.24 -3.07
C ILE A 132 19.82 -0.01 -2.32
N ASP A 133 20.08 1.19 -2.86
CA ASP A 133 19.59 2.43 -2.25
C ASP A 133 18.06 2.50 -2.28
N CYS A 134 17.47 2.50 -1.09
CA CYS A 134 16.03 2.47 -0.84
C CYS A 134 15.55 3.66 0.00
N MET A 135 16.42 4.63 0.30
CA MET A 135 16.12 5.69 1.26
C MET A 135 14.95 6.60 0.83
N GLU A 136 14.83 6.88 -0.46
CA GLU A 136 13.71 7.66 -1.00
C GLU A 136 12.37 6.93 -0.85
N GLN A 137 12.35 5.63 -1.17
CA GLN A 137 11.15 4.78 -1.06
C GLN A 137 10.73 4.61 0.41
N ILE A 138 11.70 4.41 1.30
CA ILE A 138 11.46 4.35 2.75
C ILE A 138 10.91 5.68 3.25
N LYS A 139 11.46 6.81 2.79
CA LYS A 139 10.96 8.13 3.15
C LYS A 139 9.52 8.34 2.69
N GLU A 140 9.16 7.94 1.47
CA GLU A 140 7.77 8.01 1.00
C GLU A 140 6.81 7.17 1.88
N LEU A 141 7.25 6.00 2.34
CA LEU A 141 6.49 5.16 3.28
C LEU A 141 6.35 5.82 4.67
N ILE A 142 7.39 6.49 5.16
CA ILE A 142 7.34 7.22 6.43
C ILE A 142 6.41 8.44 6.33
N ASP A 143 6.59 9.26 5.30
CA ASP A 143 5.91 10.54 5.10
C ASP A 143 4.41 10.37 4.78
N SER A 144 4.02 9.24 4.18
CA SER A 144 2.61 8.85 3.98
C SER A 144 1.92 8.40 5.28
N ILE A 145 2.60 8.49 6.43
CA ILE A 145 2.15 8.07 7.76
C ILE A 145 1.80 6.56 7.80
N ILE A 146 2.31 5.76 6.86
CA ILE A 146 2.05 4.31 6.76
C ILE A 146 2.64 3.57 7.95
N PHE A 147 3.72 4.08 8.56
CA PHE A 147 4.37 3.43 9.71
C PHE A 147 3.43 3.13 10.89
N LYS A 148 2.34 3.88 11.08
CA LYS A 148 1.32 3.56 12.11
C LYS A 148 0.36 2.43 11.73
N ILE A 149 0.29 2.05 10.45
CA ILE A 149 -0.45 0.86 9.98
C ILE A 149 0.39 -0.40 10.23
N ILE A 150 1.72 -0.28 10.25
CA ILE A 150 2.67 -1.39 10.30
C ILE A 150 3.10 -1.75 11.74
N ILE A 151 2.96 -0.84 12.72
CA ILE A 151 3.50 -0.99 14.10
C ILE A 151 2.39 -1.12 15.18
N ILE A 152 1.14 -1.47 14.84
CA ILE A 152 0.06 -1.66 15.85
C ILE A 152 -0.68 -3.00 15.75
#